data_AF-A0A151QXA8-F1
#
_entry.id   AF-A0A151QXA8-F1
#
_cell.length_a   1.000
_cell.length_b   1.000
_cell.length_c   1.000
_cell.angle_alpha   90.00
_cell.angle_beta   90.00
_cell.angle_gamma   90.00
#
_symmetry.space_group_name_H-M   'P 1'
#
loop_
_entity.id
_entity.type
_entity.pdbx_description
1 polymer ?
#
loop_
_entity_poly.entity_id
_entity_poly.type
_entity_poly.pdbx_seq_one_letter_code
_entity_poly.pdbx_strand_id
1 'polypeptide(L)' 'MHPYLWSKLIPIKISCFVWRAILNRIPTKQNLLRRKIIEVSKVHYVWCGQTIESLSHLFFECAFAYSVWV' A
#
# COMPACT_ATOMS: atom_id res chain seq x y z
N MET A 1 4.07 19.75 4.60
CA MET A 1 5.08 18.66 4.63
C MET A 1 5.17 18.16 6.05
N HIS A 2 5.08 16.85 6.30
CA HIS A 2 5.14 16.24 7.63
C HIS A 2 6.61 16.21 8.13
N PRO A 3 7.08 17.21 8.90
CA PRO A 3 8.52 17.39 9.16
C PRO A 3 9.08 16.28 10.07
N TYR A 4 8.22 15.72 10.92
CA TYR A 4 8.54 14.59 11.79
C TYR A 4 8.94 13.33 11.01
N LEU A 5 8.49 13.19 9.76
CA LEU A 5 8.77 12.00 8.95
C LEU A 5 10.27 11.87 8.63
N TRP A 6 10.98 12.99 8.54
CA TRP A 6 12.41 13.05 8.21
C TRP A 6 13.29 13.30 9.45
N SER A 7 12.75 13.05 10.64
CA SER A 7 13.51 13.11 11.88
C SER A 7 14.64 12.08 11.88
N LYS A 8 15.80 12.46 12.45
CA LYS A 8 16.95 11.55 12.64
C LYS A 8 16.60 10.32 13.50
N LEU A 9 15.53 10.39 14.27
CA LEU A 9 15.04 9.28 15.10
C LEU A 9 14.32 8.19 14.28
N ILE A 10 13.89 8.50 13.05
CA ILE A 10 13.20 7.55 12.18
C ILE A 10 14.21 7.01 11.16
N PRO A 11 14.40 5.69 11.06
CA PRO A 11 15.24 5.12 10.02
C PRO A 11 14.73 5.54 8.63
N ILE A 12 15.63 5.98 7.74
CA ILE A 12 15.29 6.53 6.42
C ILE A 12 14.36 5.61 5.59
N LYS A 13 14.52 4.29 5.72
CA LYS A 13 13.66 3.30 5.06
C LYS A 13 12.19 3.44 5.45
N ILE A 14 11.90 3.73 6.72
CA ILE A 14 10.55 3.92 7.25
C ILE A 14 9.99 5.24 6.74
N SER A 15 10.78 6.32 6.79
CA SER A 15 10.41 7.63 6.25
C SER A 15 10.00 7.55 4.78
N CYS A 16 10.84 6.90 3.95
CA CYS A 16 10.57 6.68 2.54
C CYS A 16 9.32 5.83 2.31
N PHE A 17 9.12 4.77 3.10
CA PHE A 17 7.94 3.92 2.99
C PHE A 17 6.65 4.68 3.29
N VAL A 18 6.58 5.35 4.45
CA VAL A 18 5.41 6.14 4.86
C VAL A 18 5.17 7.30 3.89
N TRP A 19 6.23 7.95 3.39
CA TRP A 19 6.10 8.99 2.36
C TRP A 19 5.43 8.44 1.09
N ARG A 20 5.84 7.24 0.64
CA ARG A 20 5.20 6.56 -0.50
C ARG A 20 3.75 6.18 -0.18
N ALA A 21 3.44 5.79 1.04
CA ALA A 21 2.08 5.47 1.48
C ALA A 21 1.18 6.72 1.43
N ILE A 22 1.62 7.84 2.04
CA ILE A 22 0.90 9.12 2.07
C ILE A 22 0.58 9.60 0.64
N LEU A 23 1.54 9.47 -0.28
CA LEU A 23 1.34 9.86 -1.68
C LEU A 23 0.54 8.85 -2.52
N ASN A 24 0.02 7.77 -1.91
CA ASN A 24 -0.63 6.66 -2.61
C ASN A 24 0.22 6.11 -3.77
N ARG A 25 1.51 5.87 -3.50
CA ARG A 25 2.53 5.39 -4.45
C ARG A 25 3.09 4.00 -4.12
N ILE A 26 2.48 3.29 -3.18
CA ILE A 26 2.75 1.86 -2.95
C ILE A 26 2.13 1.08 -4.12
N PRO A 27 2.82 0.05 -4.68
CA PRO A 27 2.40 -0.67 -5.88
C PRO A 27 1.26 -1.66 -5.61
N THR A 28 0.14 -1.17 -5.08
CA THR A 28 -1.09 -1.96 -4.94
C THR A 28 -1.71 -2.22 -6.32
N LYS A 29 -2.51 -3.27 -6.48
CA LYS A 29 -3.24 -3.53 -7.75
C LYS A 29 -4.01 -2.31 -8.25
N GLN A 30 -4.71 -1.60 -7.37
CA GLN A 30 -5.42 -0.38 -7.73
C GLN A 30 -4.47 0.69 -8.31
N ASN A 31 -3.29 0.89 -7.72
CA ASN A 31 -2.32 1.87 -8.19
C ASN A 31 -1.63 1.45 -9.49
N LEU A 32 -1.35 0.15 -9.66
CA LEU A 32 -0.78 -0.39 -10.89
C LEU A 32 -1.76 -0.26 -12.06
N LEU A 33 -3.05 -0.54 -11.82
CA LEU A 33 -4.11 -0.35 -12.81
C LEU A 33 -4.23 1.12 -13.21
N ARG A 34 -4.29 2.03 -12.22
CA ARG A 34 -4.37 3.48 -12.47
C ARG A 34 -3.22 4.00 -13.33
N ARG A 35 -2.03 3.40 -13.20
CA ARG A 35 -0.84 3.73 -13.99
C ARG A 35 -0.74 2.97 -15.32
N LYS A 36 -1.74 2.16 -15.67
CA LYS A 36 -1.76 1.30 -16.86
C LYS A 36 -0.57 0.33 -16.94
N ILE A 37 -0.04 -0.07 -15.79
CA ILE A 37 1.05 -1.07 -15.70
C ILE A 37 0.47 -2.48 -15.83
N ILE A 38 -0.76 -2.68 -15.37
CA ILE A 38 -1.50 -3.94 -15.50
C ILE A 38 -2.82 -3.69 -16.23
N GLU A 39 -3.28 -4.70 -16.95
CA GLU A 39 -4.60 -4.73 -17.59
C GLU A 39 -5.72 -4.93 -16.57
N VAL A 40 -6.93 -4.49 -16.92
CA VAL A 40 -8.15 -4.73 -16.13
C VAL A 40 -8.37 -6.23 -15.89
N SER A 41 -8.02 -7.07 -16.87
CA SER A 41 -8.07 -8.54 -16.77
C SER A 41 -7.22 -9.09 -15.63
N LYS A 42 -6.19 -8.36 -15.16
CA LYS A 42 -5.30 -8.79 -14.06
C LYS A 42 -5.63 -8.14 -12.73
N VAL A 43 -6.75 -7.42 -12.67
CA VAL A 43 -7.32 -6.80 -11.48
C VAL A 43 -8.30 -7.78 -10.87
N HIS A 44 -7.76 -8.87 -10.36
CA HIS A 44 -8.50 -9.79 -9.52
C HIS A 44 -8.24 -9.45 -8.05
N TYR A 45 -9.13 -9.95 -7.19
CA TYR A 45 -8.91 -9.94 -5.76
C TYR A 45 -7.59 -10.65 -5.44
N VAL A 46 -6.75 -10.01 -4.63
CA VAL A 46 -5.50 -10.60 -4.15
C VAL A 46 -5.69 -10.94 -2.69
N TRP A 47 -5.14 -12.08 -2.25
CA TRP A 47 -5.11 -12.52 -0.86
C TRP A 47 -6.48 -12.93 -0.29
N CYS A 48 -7.25 -11.98 0.23
CA CYS A 48 -8.51 -12.25 0.94
C CYS A 48 -9.68 -12.61 0.01
N GLY A 49 -9.55 -12.35 -1.29
CA GLY A 49 -10.60 -12.65 -2.26
C GLY A 49 -11.81 -11.72 -2.24
N GLN A 50 -11.79 -10.63 -1.46
CA GLN A 50 -12.98 -9.79 -1.22
C GLN A 50 -13.00 -8.49 -2.02
N THR A 51 -11.87 -7.78 -2.11
CA THR A 51 -11.80 -6.45 -2.74
C THR A 51 -10.49 -6.27 -3.52
N ILE A 52 -10.48 -5.31 -4.46
CA ILE A 52 -9.24 -4.94 -5.15
C ILE A 52 -8.22 -4.43 -4.12
N GLU A 53 -6.99 -4.89 -4.22
CA GLU A 53 -5.92 -4.44 -3.32
C GLU A 53 -5.71 -2.92 -3.44
N SER A 54 -6.07 -2.21 -2.38
CA SER A 54 -5.89 -0.79 -2.16
C SER A 54 -5.00 -0.57 -0.92
N LEU A 55 -4.54 0.67 -0.69
CA LEU A 55 -3.77 0.99 0.53
C LEU A 55 -4.59 0.71 1.80
N SER A 56 -5.84 1.20 1.83
CA SER A 56 -6.71 1.03 3.00
C SER A 56 -6.98 -0.44 3.26
N HIS A 57 -7.24 -1.19 2.19
CA HIS A 57 -7.51 -2.61 2.30
C HIS A 57 -6.28 -3.36 2.82
N LEU A 58 -5.09 -3.12 2.26
CA LEU A 58 -3.85 -3.80 2.64
C LEU A 58 -3.43 -3.54 4.10
N PHE A 59 -3.62 -2.32 4.61
CA PHE A 59 -3.12 -1.93 5.94
C PHE A 59 -4.16 -1.99 7.06
N PHE A 60 -5.46 -1.88 6.76
CA PHE A 60 -6.48 -1.68 7.80
C PHE A 60 -7.69 -2.62 7.72
N GLU A 61 -8.03 -3.17 6.55
CA GLU A 61 -9.30 -3.89 6.37
C GLU A 61 -9.11 -5.39 6.06
N CYS A 62 -7.96 -5.77 5.49
CA CYS A 62 -7.73 -7.13 5.03
C CYS A 62 -7.33 -8.06 6.18
N ALA A 63 -8.24 -8.96 6.57
CA ALA A 63 -8.00 -9.97 7.61
C ALA A 63 -6.81 -10.88 7.28
N PHE A 64 -6.62 -11.25 6.01
CA PHE A 64 -5.45 -12.02 5.58
C PHE A 64 -4.16 -11.24 5.82
N ALA A 65 -4.11 -9.96 5.41
CA ALA A 65 -2.93 -9.14 5.61
C ALA A 65 -2.65 -9.00 7.12
N TYR A 66 -3.69 -8.76 7.93
CA TYR A 66 -3.57 -8.69 9.39
C TYR A 66 -2.92 -9.94 9.98
N SER A 67 -3.31 -11.14 9.55
CA SER A 67 -2.70 -12.40 10.02
C SER A 67 -1.22 -12.61 9.65
N VAL A 68 -0.69 -11.80 8.74
CA VAL A 68 0.72 -11.84 8.34
C VAL A 68 1.54 -10.77 9.07
N TRP A 69 0.95 -9.61 9.33
CA TRP A 69 1.64 -8.48 9.96
C TRP A 69 1.73 -8.57 11.49
N VAL A 70 0.76 -9.25 12.12
CA VAL A 70 0.62 -9.38 13.58
C VAL A 70 0.99 -10.80 14.00
#